data_AF-A0A652NQN6-F1
#
_entry.id   AF-A0A652NQN6-F1
#
_cell.length_a   1.000
_cell.length_b   1.000
_cell.length_c   1.000
_cell.angle_alpha   90.00
_cell.angle_beta   90.00
_cell.angle_gamma   90.00
#
_symmetry.space_group_name_H-M   'P 1'
#
loop_
_entity.id
_entity.type
_entity.pdbx_description
1 polymer ?
#
loop_
_entity_poly.entity_id
_entity_poly.type
_entity_poly.pdbx_seq_one_letter_code
_entity_poly.pdbx_strand_id
1 'polypeptide(L)'
;MPSIILDAERRVGVDSAHVRAAAADVLRRQGFRLTSEWATVVEAHRGSAVRSVLMVPDEVPVAVRIDLAAEAGGCVLALRVTDRAVSMVVVGVQEPYRVAFQALLAELDRALGELDPQAAATGFREPRWWFRGRNVEAIERGHAVGQRLVGNAAALISGRLAGGPQSAAPAEWGGYEHVVFASSAGAAVLDMGSVRALLTIPVMISARPGALPPQLASQVQEFAATVEVRLGAGGRGGLLIDVPEEHRKTFEFLHQQFGIRSRLPVRTLCVCSDCLQPKVVNLDLQRLRRRNRNLKTLASLVTLSGHGEPNAFTVFGTVFRQAKLEPDFVCGRCESTDADEQPVTFCPKCGEMCKDSVLLTCAKCRYDYRDPVKGVAIWEAAPTAPPMPLSKPTPVVPPVPPARPALPPPMPATSPATERAVGQFGPPPPAWAPPAVPRRSCGICGRSYPTLWQVQVAEGAAARTLTVCATSPRCSPPSLVAPVRIAP
;
A
#
# COMPACT_ATOMS: atom_id res chain seq x y z
N MET A 1 -11.26 -0.66 -18.57
CA MET A 1 -12.69 -0.46 -18.24
C MET A 1 -12.94 1.03 -18.32
N PRO A 2 -14.06 1.48 -18.93
CA PRO A 2 -14.43 2.90 -18.89
C PRO A 2 -14.58 3.34 -17.44
N SER A 3 -13.87 4.40 -17.06
CA SER A 3 -13.98 5.03 -15.74
C SER A 3 -14.17 6.53 -15.91
N ILE A 4 -15.12 7.11 -15.19
CA ILE A 4 -15.25 8.56 -14.99
C ILE A 4 -14.32 8.97 -13.84
N ILE A 5 -13.60 10.05 -14.08
CA ILE A 5 -12.66 10.61 -13.11
C ILE A 5 -12.84 12.13 -13.08
N LEU A 6 -12.87 12.67 -11.87
CA LEU A 6 -12.78 14.11 -11.60
C LEU A 6 -11.46 14.38 -10.89
N ASP A 7 -10.65 15.26 -11.45
CA ASP A 7 -9.52 15.84 -10.72
C ASP A 7 -9.75 17.33 -10.46
N ALA A 8 -9.33 17.79 -9.29
CA ALA A 8 -9.42 19.19 -8.90
C ALA A 8 -8.17 19.59 -8.13
N GLU A 9 -7.70 20.82 -8.31
CA GLU A 9 -6.59 21.40 -7.56
C GLU A 9 -7.13 22.59 -6.77
N ARG A 10 -6.78 22.68 -5.48
CA ARG A 10 -7.15 23.75 -4.57
C ARG A 10 -5.90 24.31 -3.93
N ARG A 11 -5.77 25.63 -3.89
CA ARG A 11 -4.66 26.32 -3.24
C ARG A 11 -5.27 27.14 -2.11
N VAL A 12 -4.69 27.00 -0.92
CA VAL A 12 -5.14 27.70 0.29
C VAL A 12 -3.93 28.18 1.08
N GLY A 13 -4.03 29.34 1.71
CA GLY A 13 -3.02 29.98 2.57
C GLY A 13 -2.94 29.39 3.98
N VAL A 14 -3.37 28.14 4.14
CA VAL A 14 -3.40 27.42 5.42
C VAL A 14 -2.48 26.21 5.31
N ASP A 15 -1.85 25.81 6.42
CA ASP A 15 -0.94 24.67 6.43
C ASP A 15 -1.65 23.34 6.10
N SER A 16 -0.88 22.41 5.55
CA SER A 16 -1.37 21.12 5.08
C SER A 16 -2.05 20.28 6.17
N ALA A 17 -1.69 20.45 7.45
CA ALA A 17 -2.24 19.64 8.53
C ALA A 17 -3.71 19.99 8.81
N HIS A 18 -4.05 21.29 8.83
CA HIS A 18 -5.43 21.75 8.97
C HIS A 18 -6.26 21.40 7.73
N VAL A 19 -5.70 21.58 6.54
CA VAL A 19 -6.35 21.22 5.26
C VAL A 19 -6.67 19.72 5.22
N ARG A 20 -5.72 18.89 5.62
CA ARG A 20 -5.89 17.43 5.73
C ARG A 20 -7.00 17.05 6.70
N ALA A 21 -7.01 17.66 7.90
CA ALA A 21 -8.01 17.37 8.91
C ALA A 21 -9.42 17.72 8.41
N ALA A 22 -9.60 18.91 7.82
CA ALA A 22 -10.87 19.31 7.22
C ALA A 22 -11.31 18.40 6.07
N ALA A 23 -10.38 18.01 5.19
CA ALA A 23 -10.68 17.08 4.10
C ALA A 23 -11.10 15.69 4.60
N ALA A 24 -10.41 15.16 5.61
CA ALA A 24 -10.77 13.89 6.26
C ALA A 24 -12.16 13.98 6.91
N ASP A 25 -12.49 15.09 7.56
CA ASP A 25 -13.80 15.31 8.17
C ASP A 25 -14.93 15.42 7.13
N VAL A 26 -14.70 16.11 6.01
CA VAL A 26 -15.65 16.14 4.87
C VAL A 26 -15.92 14.73 4.36
N LEU A 27 -14.86 13.93 4.16
CA LEU A 27 -14.99 12.56 3.68
C LEU A 27 -15.82 11.70 4.67
N ARG A 28 -15.54 11.78 5.97
CA ARG A 28 -16.31 11.06 7.01
C ARG A 28 -17.78 11.48 7.00
N ARG A 29 -18.09 12.79 6.98
CA ARG A 29 -19.47 13.31 6.91
C ARG A 29 -20.22 12.85 5.65
N GLN A 30 -19.50 12.67 4.55
CA GLN A 30 -20.04 12.16 3.29
C GLN A 30 -20.16 10.62 3.26
N GLY A 31 -19.93 9.93 4.38
CA GLY A 31 -20.04 8.48 4.49
C GLY A 31 -18.88 7.71 3.84
N PHE A 32 -17.75 8.38 3.58
CA PHE A 32 -16.55 7.68 3.13
C PHE A 32 -15.84 7.02 4.31
N ARG A 33 -15.40 5.77 4.10
CA ARG A 33 -14.45 5.11 4.98
C ARG A 33 -13.03 5.48 4.54
N LEU A 34 -12.26 6.10 5.42
CA LEU A 34 -10.84 6.35 5.17
C LEU A 34 -10.08 5.03 5.16
N THR A 35 -9.32 4.79 4.09
CA THR A 35 -8.46 3.61 3.96
C THR A 35 -7.00 3.90 4.27
N SER A 36 -6.60 5.14 4.07
CA SER A 36 -5.25 5.62 4.33
C SER A 36 -5.33 7.12 4.69
N GLU A 37 -4.65 7.50 5.77
CA GLU A 37 -4.55 8.89 6.22
C GLU A 37 -3.10 9.10 6.67
N TRP A 38 -2.39 9.92 5.91
CA TRP A 38 -0.94 10.20 6.01
C TRP A 38 -0.73 11.71 5.90
N ALA A 39 0.48 12.22 6.16
CA ALA A 39 0.73 13.67 6.15
C ALA A 39 0.44 14.31 4.79
N THR A 40 0.76 13.61 3.71
CA THR A 40 0.64 14.07 2.32
C THR A 40 -0.48 13.41 1.54
N VAL A 41 -1.13 12.37 2.06
CA VAL A 41 -2.13 11.59 1.31
C VAL A 41 -3.30 11.20 2.20
N VAL A 42 -4.52 11.40 1.69
CA VAL A 42 -5.76 10.84 2.24
C VAL A 42 -6.46 10.03 1.17
N GLU A 43 -6.69 8.74 1.39
CA GLU A 43 -7.51 7.92 0.51
C GLU A 43 -8.73 7.39 1.25
N ALA A 44 -9.86 7.40 0.56
CA ALA A 44 -11.11 6.96 1.11
C ALA A 44 -11.99 6.30 0.06
N HIS A 45 -12.97 5.53 0.50
CA HIS A 45 -13.99 5.00 -0.39
C HIS A 45 -15.37 4.98 0.23
N ARG A 46 -16.39 5.09 -0.62
CA ARG A 46 -17.80 4.96 -0.26
C ARG A 46 -18.47 3.96 -1.19
N GLY A 47 -19.59 3.41 -0.74
CA GLY A 47 -20.47 2.58 -1.55
C GLY A 47 -19.95 1.15 -1.77
N SER A 48 -20.76 0.35 -2.43
CA SER A 48 -20.45 -1.05 -2.73
C SER A 48 -20.91 -1.41 -4.12
N ALA A 49 -20.06 -2.10 -4.89
CA ALA A 49 -20.43 -2.60 -6.22
C ALA A 49 -21.65 -3.54 -6.20
N VAL A 50 -21.95 -4.14 -5.05
CA VAL A 50 -23.13 -4.99 -4.86
C VAL A 50 -24.39 -4.15 -4.66
N ARG A 51 -24.27 -3.04 -3.92
CA ARG A 51 -25.40 -2.15 -3.63
C ARG A 51 -25.74 -1.23 -4.81
N SER A 52 -24.77 -0.86 -5.63
CA SER A 52 -25.02 -0.10 -6.86
C SER A 52 -25.92 -0.82 -7.86
N VAL A 53 -25.99 -2.16 -7.83
CA VAL A 53 -26.92 -2.94 -8.67
C VAL A 53 -28.38 -2.63 -8.30
N LEU A 54 -28.64 -2.22 -7.05
CA LEU A 54 -29.96 -1.82 -6.56
C LEU A 54 -30.30 -0.35 -6.86
N MET A 55 -29.43 0.37 -7.58
CA MET A 55 -29.65 1.76 -8.03
C MET A 55 -30.00 2.76 -6.91
N VAL A 56 -29.50 2.54 -5.68
CA VAL A 56 -29.61 3.52 -4.60
C VAL A 56 -28.62 4.66 -4.88
N PRO A 57 -29.07 5.92 -5.11
CA PRO A 57 -28.21 7.00 -5.60
C PRO A 57 -27.01 7.32 -4.69
N ASP A 58 -27.18 7.22 -3.37
CA ASP A 58 -26.13 7.56 -2.39
C ASP A 58 -25.10 6.43 -2.19
N GLU A 59 -25.32 5.26 -2.78
CA GLU A 59 -24.48 4.06 -2.56
C GLU A 59 -23.55 3.74 -3.74
N VAL A 60 -23.43 4.65 -4.71
CA VAL A 60 -22.52 4.49 -5.83
C VAL A 60 -21.08 4.30 -5.33
N PRO A 61 -20.34 3.29 -5.84
CA PRO A 61 -19.00 2.98 -5.34
C PRO A 61 -17.99 4.02 -5.85
N VAL A 62 -17.50 4.85 -4.94
CA VAL A 62 -16.57 5.96 -5.22
C VAL A 62 -15.26 5.74 -4.47
N ALA A 63 -14.13 6.00 -5.12
CA ALA A 63 -12.83 6.15 -4.48
C ALA A 63 -12.37 7.60 -4.58
N VAL A 64 -11.79 8.09 -3.50
CA VAL A 64 -11.20 9.42 -3.42
C VAL A 64 -9.75 9.25 -3.02
N ARG A 65 -8.86 10.00 -3.68
CA ARG A 65 -7.50 10.26 -3.24
C ARG A 65 -7.31 11.77 -3.19
N ILE A 66 -6.69 12.23 -2.12
CA ILE A 66 -6.30 13.60 -1.91
C ILE A 66 -4.81 13.60 -1.66
N ASP A 67 -4.05 14.25 -2.52
CA ASP A 67 -2.63 14.51 -2.36
C ASP A 67 -2.45 15.96 -1.86
N LEU A 68 -1.59 16.14 -0.86
CA LEU A 68 -1.33 17.42 -0.20
C LEU A 68 0.14 17.75 -0.35
N ALA A 69 0.42 18.94 -0.88
CA ALA A 69 1.76 19.48 -1.00
C ALA A 69 1.84 20.82 -0.24
N ALA A 70 2.77 20.93 0.69
CA ALA A 70 3.05 22.20 1.35
C ALA A 70 3.70 23.17 0.34
N GLU A 71 3.25 24.43 0.34
CA GLU A 71 3.85 25.52 -0.42
C GLU A 71 4.24 26.67 0.51
N ALA A 72 5.07 27.60 0.04
CA ALA A 72 5.47 28.76 0.82
C ALA A 72 4.24 29.59 1.23
N GLY A 73 3.86 29.49 2.50
CA GLY A 73 2.69 30.20 3.06
C GLY A 73 1.35 29.49 2.85
N GLY A 74 1.31 28.21 2.46
CA GLY A 74 0.05 27.51 2.27
C GLY A 74 0.16 26.03 1.91
N CYS A 75 -0.89 25.51 1.28
CA CYS A 75 -1.02 24.13 0.85
C CYS A 75 -1.72 24.05 -0.50
N VAL A 76 -1.24 23.13 -1.34
CA VAL A 76 -1.95 22.65 -2.53
C VAL A 76 -2.58 21.32 -2.22
N LEU A 77 -3.89 21.23 -2.43
CA LEU A 77 -4.68 20.01 -2.36
C LEU A 77 -5.02 19.59 -3.79
N ALA A 78 -4.55 18.41 -4.20
CA ALA A 78 -4.93 17.76 -5.44
C ALA A 78 -5.90 16.61 -5.13
N LEU A 79 -7.16 16.78 -5.51
CA LEU A 79 -8.21 15.79 -5.38
C LEU A 79 -8.32 14.96 -6.66
N ARG A 80 -8.43 13.66 -6.52
CA ARG A 80 -8.84 12.71 -7.57
C ARG A 80 -9.99 11.86 -7.08
N VAL A 81 -11.12 11.91 -7.77
CA VAL A 81 -12.30 11.10 -7.52
C VAL A 81 -12.50 10.15 -8.68
N THR A 82 -12.65 8.85 -8.39
CA THR A 82 -12.77 7.79 -9.38
C THR A 82 -13.96 6.90 -9.07
N ASP A 83 -14.68 6.45 -10.09
CA ASP A 83 -15.63 5.37 -9.89
C ASP A 83 -14.88 4.06 -9.59
N ARG A 84 -15.47 3.22 -8.73
CA ARG A 84 -14.96 1.88 -8.42
C ARG A 84 -15.81 0.79 -9.09
N ALA A 85 -16.54 1.11 -10.15
CA ALA A 85 -17.44 0.14 -10.78
C ALA A 85 -16.62 -0.96 -11.49
N VAL A 86 -16.58 -2.16 -10.90
CA VAL A 86 -15.86 -3.33 -11.46
C VAL A 86 -16.66 -4.05 -12.56
N SER A 87 -17.86 -3.61 -12.94
CA SER A 87 -18.74 -4.44 -13.79
C SER A 87 -19.20 -3.77 -15.08
N MET A 88 -19.30 -4.61 -16.12
CA MET A 88 -19.57 -4.36 -17.54
C MET A 88 -20.96 -3.79 -17.87
N VAL A 89 -21.60 -3.08 -16.94
CA VAL A 89 -23.04 -2.85 -16.99
C VAL A 89 -23.35 -1.35 -17.07
N VAL A 90 -23.76 -0.97 -18.28
CA VAL A 90 -24.55 0.19 -18.71
C VAL A 90 -23.81 1.49 -19.01
N VAL A 91 -23.70 1.76 -20.31
CA VAL A 91 -23.68 3.11 -20.88
C VAL A 91 -24.94 3.83 -20.39
N GLY A 92 -24.79 4.80 -19.48
CA GLY A 92 -25.92 5.54 -18.89
C GLY A 92 -25.83 5.81 -17.38
N VAL A 93 -24.90 5.17 -16.65
CA VAL A 93 -24.75 5.37 -15.18
C VAL A 93 -23.82 6.54 -14.83
N GLN A 94 -23.46 7.40 -15.78
CA GLN A 94 -22.50 8.49 -15.53
C GLN A 94 -23.07 9.60 -14.67
N GLU A 95 -24.36 9.93 -14.82
CA GLU A 95 -24.96 11.09 -14.17
C GLU A 95 -24.99 10.97 -12.63
N PRO A 96 -25.35 9.81 -12.02
CA PRO A 96 -25.23 9.63 -10.57
C PRO A 96 -23.80 9.83 -10.04
N TYR A 97 -22.77 9.39 -10.79
CA TYR A 97 -21.37 9.65 -10.41
C TYR A 97 -21.01 11.12 -10.53
N ARG A 98 -21.47 11.82 -11.57
CA ARG A 98 -21.22 13.25 -11.73
C ARG A 98 -21.81 14.05 -10.57
N VAL A 99 -23.06 13.78 -10.22
CA VAL A 99 -23.75 14.41 -9.08
C VAL A 99 -22.99 14.11 -7.78
N ALA A 100 -22.61 12.85 -7.54
CA ALA A 100 -21.87 12.48 -6.33
C ALA A 100 -20.48 13.16 -6.25
N PHE A 101 -19.75 13.25 -7.37
CA PHE A 101 -18.43 13.86 -7.41
C PHE A 101 -18.50 15.37 -7.21
N GLN A 102 -19.51 16.02 -7.82
CA GLN A 102 -19.76 17.45 -7.64
C GLN A 102 -20.19 17.79 -6.22
N ALA A 103 -21.07 16.99 -5.61
CA ALA A 103 -21.50 17.18 -4.23
C ALA A 103 -20.31 17.07 -3.26
N LEU A 104 -19.45 16.05 -3.44
CA LEU A 104 -18.22 15.91 -2.66
C LEU A 104 -17.30 17.12 -2.84
N LEU A 105 -17.08 17.57 -4.09
CA LEU A 105 -16.23 18.72 -4.38
C LEU A 105 -16.77 20.00 -3.76
N ALA A 106 -18.09 20.25 -3.84
CA ALA A 106 -18.72 21.43 -3.27
C ALA A 106 -18.58 21.48 -1.74
N GLU A 107 -18.75 20.33 -1.07
CA GLU A 107 -18.57 20.22 0.37
C GLU A 107 -17.10 20.40 0.81
N LEU A 108 -16.17 19.90 -0.01
CA LEU A 108 -14.75 20.15 0.20
C LEU A 108 -14.41 21.64 0.03
N ASP A 109 -14.89 22.26 -1.06
CA ASP A 109 -14.66 23.68 -1.36
C ASP A 109 -15.25 24.58 -0.26
N ARG A 110 -16.42 24.23 0.28
CA ARG A 110 -17.02 24.91 1.43
C ARG A 110 -16.13 24.82 2.67
N ALA A 111 -15.67 23.63 3.02
CA ALA A 111 -14.79 23.43 4.19
C ALA A 111 -13.43 24.13 4.02
N LEU A 112 -12.88 24.15 2.81
CA LEU A 112 -11.65 24.88 2.51
C LEU A 112 -11.85 26.40 2.56
N GLY A 113 -13.00 26.90 2.11
CA GLY A 113 -13.33 28.32 2.20
C GLY A 113 -13.60 28.82 3.62
N GLU A 114 -14.06 27.95 4.52
CA GLU A 114 -14.15 28.24 5.96
C GLU A 114 -12.76 28.39 6.60
N LEU A 115 -11.78 27.60 6.13
CA LEU A 115 -10.38 27.71 6.58
C LEU A 115 -9.65 28.91 5.97
N ASP A 116 -9.88 29.18 4.68
CA ASP A 116 -9.27 30.28 3.94
C ASP A 116 -10.32 31.09 3.15
N PRO A 117 -10.91 32.11 3.79
CA PRO A 117 -11.88 32.99 3.15
C PRO A 117 -11.30 33.76 1.95
N GLN A 118 -9.98 34.00 1.92
CA GLN A 118 -9.34 34.72 0.81
C GLN A 118 -9.29 33.84 -0.45
N ALA A 119 -8.88 32.58 -0.32
CA ALA A 119 -8.92 31.63 -1.43
C ALA A 119 -10.34 31.42 -1.96
N ALA A 120 -11.34 31.36 -1.07
CA ALA A 120 -12.75 31.28 -1.47
C ALA A 120 -13.20 32.51 -2.27
N ALA A 121 -12.78 33.71 -1.87
CA ALA A 121 -13.12 34.95 -2.57
C ALA A 121 -12.49 35.04 -3.97
N THR A 122 -11.26 34.52 -4.14
CA THR A 122 -10.63 34.41 -5.48
C THR A 122 -11.24 33.32 -6.36
N GLY A 123 -11.99 32.39 -5.76
CA GLY A 123 -12.54 31.22 -6.41
C GLY A 123 -11.51 30.11 -6.60
N PHE A 124 -11.97 28.87 -6.55
CA PHE A 124 -11.14 27.72 -6.85
C PHE A 124 -11.14 27.41 -8.35
N ARG A 125 -10.03 26.85 -8.84
CA ARG A 125 -9.90 26.43 -10.23
C ARG A 125 -10.98 25.40 -10.59
N GLU A 126 -11.55 25.50 -11.79
CA GLU A 126 -12.52 24.54 -12.29
C GLU A 126 -11.95 23.10 -12.30
N PRO A 127 -12.75 22.09 -11.89
CA PRO A 127 -12.36 20.70 -11.93
C PRO A 127 -12.23 20.20 -13.37
N ARG A 128 -11.31 19.26 -13.58
CA ARG A 128 -11.10 18.59 -14.87
C ARG A 128 -11.77 17.23 -14.85
N TRP A 129 -12.55 16.96 -15.89
CA TRP A 129 -13.20 15.67 -16.09
C TRP A 129 -12.49 14.87 -17.17
N TRP A 130 -12.35 13.57 -16.96
CA TRP A 130 -11.97 12.67 -18.04
C TRP A 130 -12.65 11.31 -17.97
N PHE A 131 -12.73 10.70 -19.14
CA PHE A 131 -13.34 9.41 -19.37
C PHE A 131 -12.30 8.45 -19.94
N ARG A 132 -12.00 7.37 -19.21
CA ARG A 132 -11.00 6.38 -19.65
C ARG A 132 -11.64 5.25 -20.46
N GLY A 133 -12.21 5.54 -21.63
CA GLY A 133 -12.77 4.52 -22.51
C GLY A 133 -11.71 3.77 -23.35
N ARG A 134 -11.86 2.45 -23.54
CA ARG A 134 -11.36 1.76 -24.76
C ARG A 134 -12.44 1.93 -25.83
N ASN A 135 -12.05 2.07 -27.10
CA ASN A 135 -12.95 2.11 -28.27
C ASN A 135 -14.17 1.21 -28.08
N VAL A 136 -15.34 1.84 -28.06
CA VAL A 136 -16.64 1.25 -27.70
C VAL A 136 -16.98 0.05 -28.61
N GLU A 137 -16.47 0.02 -29.84
CA GLU A 137 -16.65 -1.04 -30.84
C GLU A 137 -16.04 -2.41 -30.49
N ALA A 138 -15.13 -2.50 -29.51
CA ALA A 138 -14.52 -3.76 -29.09
C ALA A 138 -15.32 -4.50 -28.01
N ILE A 139 -16.21 -3.81 -27.30
CA ILE A 139 -16.98 -4.37 -26.18
C ILE A 139 -18.20 -5.16 -26.69
N GLU A 140 -18.78 -4.77 -27.83
CA GLU A 140 -19.87 -5.52 -28.47
C GLU A 140 -19.44 -6.92 -28.95
N ARG A 141 -18.18 -7.08 -29.38
CA ARG A 141 -17.62 -8.39 -29.78
C ARG A 141 -17.14 -9.26 -28.61
N GLY A 142 -16.95 -8.69 -27.42
CA GLY A 142 -16.39 -9.39 -26.24
C GLY A 142 -17.40 -10.21 -25.42
N HIS A 143 -18.70 -10.05 -25.68
CA HIS A 143 -19.77 -10.65 -24.87
C HIS A 143 -19.83 -12.20 -24.91
N ALA A 144 -19.14 -12.85 -25.85
CA ALA A 144 -19.16 -14.31 -25.99
C ALA A 144 -18.09 -15.07 -25.17
N VAL A 145 -17.09 -14.40 -24.56
CA VAL A 145 -15.89 -15.06 -23.98
C VAL A 145 -15.72 -14.80 -22.47
N GLY A 146 -16.76 -14.32 -21.80
CA GLY A 146 -16.70 -13.77 -20.44
C GLY A 146 -16.79 -14.74 -19.25
N GLN A 147 -16.51 -16.04 -19.39
CA GLN A 147 -16.64 -17.01 -18.27
C GLN A 147 -15.33 -17.61 -17.73
N ARG A 148 -14.17 -17.42 -18.39
CA ARG A 148 -12.91 -18.08 -17.97
C ARG A 148 -11.92 -17.21 -17.18
N LEU A 149 -12.20 -15.92 -16.98
CA LEU A 149 -11.26 -14.97 -16.37
C LEU A 149 -11.53 -14.65 -14.88
N VAL A 150 -12.54 -15.28 -14.26
CA VAL A 150 -12.98 -14.96 -12.88
C VAL A 150 -12.07 -15.55 -11.78
N GLY A 151 -11.24 -16.56 -12.10
CA GLY A 151 -10.40 -17.25 -11.11
C GLY A 151 -9.28 -16.41 -10.50
N ASN A 152 -8.66 -15.50 -11.26
CA ASN A 152 -7.48 -14.74 -10.79
C ASN A 152 -7.84 -13.45 -10.05
N ALA A 153 -9.06 -12.92 -10.23
CA ALA A 153 -9.54 -11.75 -9.49
C ALA A 153 -9.89 -12.10 -8.03
N ALA A 154 -10.33 -13.33 -7.76
CA ALA A 154 -10.71 -13.79 -6.42
C ALA A 154 -9.50 -13.88 -5.45
N ALA A 155 -8.30 -14.15 -5.95
CA ALA A 155 -7.08 -14.23 -5.14
C ALA A 155 -6.59 -12.84 -4.65
N LEU A 156 -6.69 -11.81 -5.50
CA LEU A 156 -6.40 -10.42 -5.15
C LEU A 156 -7.43 -9.83 -4.17
N ILE A 157 -8.68 -10.29 -4.24
CA ILE A 157 -9.76 -9.89 -3.32
C ILE A 157 -9.63 -10.60 -1.97
N SER A 158 -9.19 -11.87 -1.95
CA SER A 158 -8.97 -12.63 -0.70
C SER A 158 -7.87 -12.02 0.19
N GLY A 159 -6.83 -11.42 -0.39
CA GLY A 159 -5.81 -10.69 0.36
C GLY A 159 -6.34 -9.43 1.08
N ARG A 160 -7.37 -8.77 0.51
CA ARG A 160 -8.05 -7.61 1.12
C ARG A 160 -9.11 -8.00 2.16
N LEU A 161 -9.63 -9.23 2.08
CA LEU A 161 -10.54 -9.81 3.07
C LEU A 161 -9.82 -10.34 4.33
N ALA A 162 -8.49 -10.30 4.37
CA ALA A 162 -7.66 -10.87 5.45
C ALA A 162 -7.53 -10.00 6.72
N GLY A 163 -8.12 -8.80 6.78
CA GLY A 163 -8.16 -8.04 8.04
C GLY A 163 -6.81 -7.62 8.59
N GLY A 164 -5.87 -7.28 7.71
CA GLY A 164 -4.68 -6.54 8.11
C GLY A 164 -5.06 -5.17 8.69
N PRO A 165 -4.18 -4.54 9.49
CA PRO A 165 -4.45 -3.24 10.10
C PRO A 165 -4.99 -2.26 9.07
N GLN A 166 -6.09 -1.58 9.41
CA GLN A 166 -6.65 -0.47 8.65
C GLN A 166 -5.77 0.77 8.85
N SER A 167 -4.63 0.71 8.20
CA SER A 167 -3.97 1.81 7.53
C SER A 167 -3.10 1.12 6.49
N ALA A 168 -3.71 0.84 5.34
CA ALA A 168 -2.94 0.36 4.21
C ALA A 168 -2.08 1.56 3.79
N ALA A 169 -0.77 1.44 3.98
CA ALA A 169 0.15 2.39 3.35
C ALA A 169 -0.21 2.56 1.87
N PRO A 170 0.01 3.74 1.27
CA PRO A 170 -0.21 3.95 -0.14
C PRO A 170 0.47 2.83 -0.92
N ALA A 171 -0.18 2.34 -1.98
CA ALA A 171 0.31 1.21 -2.75
C ALA A 171 1.75 1.43 -3.28
N GLU A 172 2.10 2.69 -3.49
CA GLU A 172 3.41 3.19 -3.96
C GLU A 172 4.55 2.88 -2.97
N TRP A 173 4.26 2.75 -1.68
CA TRP A 173 5.26 2.38 -0.68
C TRP A 173 5.59 0.87 -0.71
N GLY A 174 4.92 0.11 -1.57
CA GLY A 174 5.16 -1.31 -1.75
C GLY A 174 6.50 -1.59 -2.41
N GLY A 175 7.27 -2.53 -1.84
CA GLY A 175 8.53 -3.02 -2.42
C GLY A 175 9.76 -2.75 -1.56
N TYR A 176 9.69 -1.78 -0.65
CA TYR A 176 10.72 -1.56 0.35
C TYR A 176 10.63 -2.59 1.48
N GLU A 177 11.79 -3.02 1.98
CA GLU A 177 11.90 -3.94 3.13
C GLU A 177 12.22 -3.17 4.42
N HIS A 178 13.11 -2.18 4.32
CA HIS A 178 13.54 -1.33 5.41
C HIS A 178 13.92 0.07 4.90
N VAL A 179 13.96 1.04 5.81
CA VAL A 179 14.39 2.42 5.58
C VAL A 179 15.56 2.72 6.52
N VAL A 180 16.61 3.31 5.96
CA VAL A 180 17.78 3.80 6.69
C VAL A 180 17.67 5.31 6.77
N PHE A 181 17.53 5.85 7.98
CA PHE A 181 17.59 7.27 8.25
C PHE A 181 19.04 7.64 8.60
N ALA A 182 19.72 8.40 7.74
CA ALA A 182 21.11 8.78 7.95
C ALA A 182 21.21 10.24 8.43
N SER A 183 21.96 10.49 9.49
CA SER A 183 22.24 11.83 10.00
C SER A 183 23.73 11.98 10.34
N SER A 184 24.13 13.20 10.70
CA SER A 184 25.44 13.51 11.27
C SER A 184 25.78 12.67 12.52
N ALA A 185 24.76 12.19 13.25
CA ALA A 185 24.92 11.41 14.48
C ALA A 185 25.02 9.89 14.24
N GLY A 186 24.74 9.41 13.03
CA GLY A 186 24.75 7.99 12.69
C GLY A 186 23.57 7.59 11.79
N ALA A 187 23.25 6.30 11.78
CA ALA A 187 22.14 5.75 11.01
C ALA A 187 21.12 5.04 11.93
N ALA A 188 19.83 5.18 11.62
CA ALA A 188 18.76 4.43 12.24
C ALA A 188 18.07 3.56 11.18
N VAL A 189 18.08 2.24 11.37
CA VAL A 189 17.48 1.29 10.43
C VAL A 189 16.13 0.81 10.95
N LEU A 190 15.05 1.07 10.21
CA LEU A 190 13.70 0.66 10.58
C LEU A 190 13.09 -0.23 9.50
N ASP A 191 12.41 -1.31 9.90
CA ASP A 191 11.57 -2.07 8.97
C ASP A 191 10.35 -1.24 8.54
N MET A 192 9.73 -1.60 7.41
CA MET A 192 8.57 -0.84 6.90
C MET A 192 7.36 -0.82 7.83
N GLY A 193 7.18 -1.79 8.73
CA GLY A 193 6.15 -1.76 9.75
C GLY A 193 6.41 -0.67 10.79
N SER A 194 7.66 -0.59 11.25
CA SER A 194 8.13 0.46 12.16
C SER A 194 8.05 1.86 11.54
N VAL A 195 8.42 2.01 10.26
CA VAL A 195 8.30 3.28 9.52
C VAL A 195 6.84 3.75 9.45
N ARG A 196 5.91 2.85 9.11
CA ARG A 196 4.46 3.18 9.06
C ARG A 196 3.93 3.60 10.44
N ALA A 197 4.33 2.89 11.48
CA ALA A 197 3.93 3.22 12.85
C ALA A 197 4.51 4.59 13.29
N LEU A 198 5.75 4.90 12.91
CA LEU A 198 6.36 6.21 13.13
C LEU A 198 5.60 7.32 12.39
N LEU A 199 5.25 7.12 11.11
CA LEU A 199 4.50 8.09 10.30
C LEU A 199 3.02 8.24 10.71
N THR A 200 2.48 7.31 11.49
CA THR A 200 1.14 7.47 12.09
C THR A 200 1.13 8.56 13.18
N ILE A 201 2.28 8.85 13.79
CA ILE A 201 2.38 9.84 14.89
C ILE A 201 2.10 11.27 14.42
N PRO A 202 2.72 11.77 13.34
CA PRO A 202 2.35 13.05 12.73
C PRO A 202 0.84 13.18 12.49
N VAL A 203 0.20 12.15 11.94
CA VAL A 203 -1.25 12.12 11.67
C VAL A 203 -2.05 12.31 12.97
N MET A 204 -1.71 11.57 14.03
CA MET A 204 -2.35 11.71 15.35
C MET A 204 -2.17 13.11 15.97
N ILE A 205 -1.00 13.74 15.76
CA ILE A 205 -0.71 15.09 16.23
C ILE A 205 -1.61 16.09 15.49
N SER A 206 -1.64 16.02 14.16
CA SER A 206 -2.44 16.95 13.35
C SER A 206 -3.95 16.77 13.48
N ALA A 207 -4.42 15.57 13.85
CA ALA A 207 -5.83 15.35 14.16
C ALA A 207 -6.29 16.07 15.43
N ARG A 208 -5.36 16.64 16.23
CA ARG A 208 -5.66 17.33 17.49
C ARG A 208 -4.83 18.60 17.63
N PRO A 209 -5.31 19.72 17.07
CA PRO A 209 -4.62 20.99 17.19
C PRO A 209 -4.41 21.34 18.67
N GLY A 210 -3.24 21.91 18.98
CA GLY A 210 -2.85 22.27 20.35
C GLY A 210 -2.13 21.18 21.16
N ALA A 211 -2.01 19.94 20.65
CA ALA A 211 -1.24 18.88 21.32
C ALA A 211 0.27 19.18 21.40
N LEU A 212 0.79 20.00 20.50
CA LEU A 212 2.18 20.46 20.44
C LEU A 212 2.24 21.97 20.19
N PRO A 213 3.35 22.63 20.58
CA PRO A 213 3.65 23.98 20.10
C PRO A 213 3.60 24.04 18.56
N PRO A 214 3.02 25.10 17.95
CA PRO A 214 2.80 25.16 16.51
C PRO A 214 4.06 24.93 15.67
N GLN A 215 5.20 25.49 16.10
CA GLN A 215 6.48 25.33 15.40
C GLN A 215 6.98 23.88 15.39
N LEU A 216 6.78 23.14 16.49
CA LEU A 216 7.17 21.72 16.53
C LEU A 216 6.19 20.87 15.72
N ALA A 217 4.89 21.20 15.77
CA ALA A 217 3.89 20.55 14.94
C ALA A 217 4.21 20.71 13.45
N SER A 218 4.58 21.92 12.99
CA SER A 218 4.95 22.16 11.59
C SER A 218 6.20 21.39 11.19
N GLN A 219 7.25 21.38 12.01
CA GLN A 219 8.47 20.61 11.77
C GLN A 219 8.20 19.09 11.66
N VAL A 220 7.32 18.57 12.51
CA VAL A 220 6.91 17.16 12.47
C VAL A 220 6.19 16.83 11.15
N GLN A 221 5.30 17.71 10.69
CA GLN A 221 4.56 17.51 9.44
C GLN A 221 5.47 17.62 8.22
N GLU A 222 6.37 18.61 8.20
CA GLU A 222 7.36 18.80 7.14
C GLU A 222 8.30 17.59 7.01
N PHE A 223 8.80 17.09 8.15
CA PHE A 223 9.63 15.89 8.16
C PHE A 223 8.85 14.66 7.68
N ALA A 224 7.62 14.45 8.15
CA ALA A 224 6.77 13.35 7.71
C ALA A 224 6.51 13.40 6.21
N ALA A 225 6.16 14.58 5.68
CA ALA A 225 5.95 14.79 4.25
C ALA A 225 7.20 14.47 3.43
N THR A 226 8.38 14.87 3.91
CA THR A 226 9.66 14.57 3.25
C THR A 226 9.88 13.06 3.15
N VAL A 227 9.62 12.31 4.23
CA VAL A 227 9.72 10.84 4.25
C VAL A 227 8.70 10.21 3.31
N GLU A 228 7.44 10.68 3.32
CA GLU A 228 6.37 10.15 2.49
C GLU A 228 6.61 10.38 1.00
N VAL A 229 7.12 11.55 0.60
CA VAL A 229 7.51 11.84 -0.80
C VAL A 229 8.60 10.88 -1.27
N ARG A 230 9.60 10.60 -0.42
CA ARG A 230 10.67 9.63 -0.74
C ARG A 230 10.14 8.21 -0.87
N LEU A 231 9.18 7.82 -0.03
CA LEU A 231 8.51 6.51 -0.13
C LEU A 231 7.59 6.42 -1.37
N GLY A 232 6.93 7.52 -1.73
CA GLY A 232 6.02 7.60 -2.87
C GLY A 232 6.73 7.53 -4.23
N ALA A 233 8.02 7.83 -4.30
CA ALA A 233 8.83 7.67 -5.51
C ALA A 233 8.90 6.21 -6.01
N GLY A 234 8.57 5.24 -5.15
CA GLY A 234 8.55 3.82 -5.47
C GLY A 234 9.94 3.21 -5.58
N GLY A 235 10.06 1.92 -5.23
CA GLY A 235 11.35 1.24 -5.26
C GLY A 235 11.31 -0.18 -4.71
N ARG A 236 12.48 -0.80 -4.59
CA ARG A 236 12.64 -2.16 -4.04
C ARG A 236 13.84 -2.22 -3.11
N GLY A 237 13.75 -2.98 -2.03
CA GLY A 237 14.86 -3.21 -1.10
C GLY A 237 14.96 -2.15 0.00
N GLY A 238 16.17 -1.67 0.30
CA GLY A 238 16.40 -0.62 1.29
C GLY A 238 16.25 0.79 0.70
N LEU A 239 15.62 1.70 1.44
CA LEU A 239 15.55 3.13 1.10
C LEU A 239 16.44 3.93 2.05
N LEU A 240 17.35 4.75 1.52
CA LEU A 240 18.12 5.71 2.32
C LEU A 240 17.42 7.07 2.33
N ILE A 241 17.22 7.63 3.52
CA ILE A 241 16.67 8.97 3.74
C ILE A 241 17.67 9.77 4.57
N ASP A 242 18.20 10.85 4.00
CA ASP A 242 19.03 11.78 4.73
C ASP A 242 18.15 12.62 5.68
N VAL A 243 18.51 12.60 6.96
CA VAL A 243 17.91 13.41 8.03
C VAL A 243 18.88 14.56 8.30
N PRO A 244 18.60 15.76 7.76
CA PRO A 244 19.47 16.89 7.96
C PRO A 244 19.42 17.36 9.41
N GLU A 245 20.40 18.16 9.81
CA GLU A 245 20.62 18.55 11.22
C GLU A 245 19.39 19.26 11.82
N GLU A 246 18.70 20.08 11.01
CA GLU A 246 17.45 20.77 11.36
C GLU A 246 16.29 19.82 11.69
N HIS A 247 16.27 18.63 11.10
CA HIS A 247 15.23 17.63 11.33
C HIS A 247 15.63 16.54 12.34
N ARG A 248 16.89 16.53 12.80
CA ARG A 248 17.40 15.49 13.70
C ARG A 248 16.57 15.37 14.98
N LYS A 249 16.33 16.49 15.67
CA LYS A 249 15.53 16.50 16.92
C LYS A 249 14.08 16.09 16.69
N THR A 250 13.51 16.44 15.55
CA THR A 250 12.16 16.04 15.14
C THR A 250 12.07 14.54 14.93
N PHE A 251 13.05 13.95 14.24
CA PHE A 251 13.15 12.49 14.09
C PHE A 251 13.31 11.79 15.44
N GLU A 252 14.21 12.27 16.30
CA GLU A 252 14.43 11.70 17.65
C GLU A 252 13.14 11.75 18.48
N PHE A 253 12.39 12.86 18.41
CA PHE A 253 11.09 12.99 19.06
C PHE A 253 10.08 11.97 18.54
N LEU A 254 9.95 11.81 17.22
CA LEU A 254 9.04 10.82 16.62
C LEU A 254 9.46 9.40 16.96
N HIS A 255 10.75 9.10 16.91
CA HIS A 255 11.30 7.80 17.27
C HIS A 255 11.06 7.49 18.76
N GLN A 256 11.21 8.48 19.64
CA GLN A 256 10.88 8.35 21.06
C GLN A 256 9.38 8.04 21.24
N GLN A 257 8.49 8.80 20.60
CA GLN A 257 7.04 8.56 20.69
C GLN A 257 6.64 7.18 20.14
N PHE A 258 7.29 6.73 19.06
CA PHE A 258 7.14 5.37 18.52
C PHE A 258 7.61 4.31 19.55
N GLY A 259 8.76 4.51 20.16
CA GLY A 259 9.29 3.64 21.22
C GLY A 259 8.35 3.55 22.44
N ILE A 260 7.74 4.68 22.84
CA ILE A 260 6.78 4.71 23.95
C ILE A 260 5.54 3.88 23.59
N ARG A 261 4.95 4.15 22.43
CA ARG A 261 3.70 3.50 21.99
C ARG A 261 3.85 2.02 21.69
N SER A 262 5.04 1.57 21.28
CA SER A 262 5.31 0.14 21.07
C SER A 262 5.43 -0.66 22.37
N ARG A 263 5.68 -0.01 23.51
CA ARG A 263 5.82 -0.65 24.83
C ARG A 263 4.57 -0.55 25.70
N LEU A 264 3.62 0.31 25.34
CA LEU A 264 2.40 0.52 26.09
C LEU A 264 1.22 -0.24 25.46
N PRO A 265 0.24 -0.68 26.27
CA PRO A 265 -0.97 -1.29 25.75
C PRO A 265 -1.76 -0.24 24.95
N VAL A 266 -1.90 -0.48 23.64
CA VAL A 266 -2.72 0.33 22.74
C VAL A 266 -4.09 -0.34 22.58
N ARG A 267 -5.15 0.49 22.66
CA ARG A 267 -6.52 0.11 22.31
C ARG A 267 -7.08 1.13 21.33
N THR A 268 -8.20 0.81 20.70
CA THR A 268 -8.91 1.76 19.85
C THR A 268 -10.13 2.27 20.61
N LEU A 269 -10.20 3.56 20.84
CA LEU A 269 -11.43 4.23 21.26
C LEU A 269 -12.26 4.47 20.00
N CYS A 270 -13.41 3.83 19.92
CA CYS A 270 -14.41 4.06 18.88
C CYS A 270 -15.47 5.00 19.46
N VAL A 271 -15.67 6.17 18.86
CA VAL A 271 -16.75 7.09 19.21
C VAL A 271 -17.81 6.99 18.13
N CYS A 272 -19.02 6.56 18.49
CA CYS A 272 -20.11 6.42 17.50
C CYS A 272 -20.37 7.76 16.80
N SER A 273 -20.39 7.77 15.48
CA SER A 273 -20.60 9.01 14.71
C SER A 273 -22.00 9.59 14.91
N ASP A 274 -23.01 8.76 15.20
CA ASP A 274 -24.40 9.20 15.35
C ASP A 274 -24.74 9.71 16.75
N CYS A 275 -24.35 8.96 17.79
CA CYS A 275 -24.76 9.25 19.17
C CYS A 275 -23.59 9.61 20.11
N LEU A 276 -22.37 9.70 19.56
CA LEU A 276 -21.14 10.07 20.26
C LEU A 276 -20.77 9.15 21.45
N GLN A 277 -21.39 7.97 21.56
CA GLN A 277 -21.10 7.03 22.63
C GLN A 277 -19.67 6.45 22.45
N PRO A 278 -18.77 6.62 23.44
CA PRO A 278 -17.45 6.04 23.39
C PRO A 278 -17.47 4.55 23.77
N LYS A 279 -16.68 3.75 23.07
CA LYS A 279 -16.42 2.33 23.37
C LYS A 279 -14.95 2.02 23.13
N VAL A 280 -14.30 1.43 24.13
CA VAL A 280 -12.92 0.95 23.96
C VAL A 280 -12.97 -0.45 23.38
N VAL A 281 -12.31 -0.63 22.23
CA VAL A 281 -12.21 -1.88 21.50
C VAL A 281 -10.78 -2.41 21.61
N ASN A 282 -10.67 -3.70 21.95
CA ASN A 282 -9.40 -4.43 21.95
C ASN A 282 -9.18 -5.08 20.58
N LEU A 283 -8.38 -4.43 19.74
CA LEU A 283 -8.01 -4.93 18.41
C LEU A 283 -7.31 -6.30 18.46
N ASP A 284 -6.52 -6.59 19.49
CA ASP A 284 -5.84 -7.88 19.61
C ASP A 284 -6.84 -9.01 19.81
N LEU A 285 -7.84 -8.78 20.66
CA LEU A 285 -8.93 -9.72 20.87
C LEU A 285 -9.74 -9.90 19.59
N GLN A 286 -9.98 -8.84 18.82
CA GLN A 286 -10.67 -8.93 17.53
C GLN A 286 -9.86 -9.72 16.50
N ARG A 287 -8.54 -9.46 16.40
CA ARG A 287 -7.64 -10.23 15.53
C ARG A 287 -7.64 -11.70 15.91
N LEU A 288 -7.59 -12.00 17.21
CA LEU A 288 -7.63 -13.37 17.71
C LEU A 288 -8.98 -14.05 17.42
N ARG A 289 -10.10 -13.34 17.61
CA ARG A 289 -11.45 -13.82 17.24
C ARG A 289 -11.56 -14.07 15.74
N ARG A 290 -11.06 -13.16 14.91
CA ARG A 290 -11.06 -13.30 13.44
C ARG A 290 -10.20 -14.47 13.00
N ARG A 291 -8.99 -14.64 13.56
CA ARG A 291 -8.12 -15.79 13.30
C ARG A 291 -8.80 -17.11 13.70
N ASN A 292 -9.42 -17.16 14.88
CA ASN A 292 -10.13 -18.34 15.34
C ASN A 292 -11.37 -18.65 14.47
N ARG A 293 -12.09 -17.63 14.01
CA ARG A 293 -13.18 -17.80 13.03
C ARG A 293 -12.66 -18.37 11.72
N ASN A 294 -11.59 -17.80 11.16
CA ASN A 294 -10.99 -18.30 9.93
C ASN A 294 -10.52 -19.75 10.07
N LEU A 295 -9.90 -20.12 11.20
CA LEU A 295 -9.50 -21.50 11.48
C LEU A 295 -10.72 -22.43 11.57
N LYS A 296 -11.83 -21.99 12.18
CA LYS A 296 -13.10 -22.75 12.21
C LYS A 296 -13.70 -22.91 10.82
N THR A 297 -13.67 -21.88 9.98
CA THR A 297 -14.17 -21.94 8.59
C THR A 297 -13.33 -22.92 7.76
N LEU A 298 -12.01 -22.87 7.85
CA LEU A 298 -11.12 -23.82 7.16
C LEU A 298 -11.36 -25.26 7.65
N ALA A 299 -11.50 -25.47 8.96
CA ALA A 299 -11.83 -26.79 9.51
C ALA A 299 -13.19 -27.30 8.99
N SER A 300 -14.18 -26.43 8.84
CA SER A 300 -15.51 -26.78 8.32
C SER A 300 -15.50 -27.11 6.82
N LEU A 301 -14.59 -26.53 6.04
CA LEU A 301 -14.41 -26.86 4.62
C LEU A 301 -13.73 -28.22 4.44
N VAL A 302 -12.81 -28.57 5.34
CA VAL A 302 -12.13 -29.88 5.31
C VAL A 302 -13.10 -31.02 5.67
N THR A 303 -14.01 -30.83 6.63
CA THR A 303 -15.00 -31.85 7.00
C THR A 303 -16.07 -32.10 5.93
N LEU A 304 -16.38 -31.12 5.08
CA LEU A 304 -17.31 -31.26 3.96
C LEU A 304 -16.70 -32.00 2.74
N SER A 305 -15.40 -32.25 2.75
CA SER A 305 -14.69 -32.96 1.67
C SER A 305 -14.71 -34.49 1.84
N GLY A 306 -15.34 -35.00 2.91
CA GLY A 306 -15.29 -36.43 3.28
C GLY A 306 -16.24 -37.34 2.51
N HIS A 307 -17.42 -36.86 2.07
CA HIS A 307 -18.42 -37.72 1.41
C HIS A 307 -19.32 -36.90 0.45
N GLY A 308 -18.97 -36.86 -0.84
CA GLY A 308 -19.80 -36.30 -1.91
C GLY A 308 -19.18 -35.10 -2.62
N GLU A 309 -19.41 -35.00 -3.93
CA GLU A 309 -18.87 -33.93 -4.78
C GLU A 309 -19.22 -32.54 -4.22
N PRO A 310 -18.23 -31.68 -3.95
CA PRO A 310 -18.48 -30.37 -3.36
C PRO A 310 -19.22 -29.47 -4.35
N ASN A 311 -20.49 -29.18 -4.07
CA ASN A 311 -21.26 -28.21 -4.83
C ASN A 311 -20.70 -26.80 -4.57
N ALA A 312 -20.00 -26.23 -5.55
CA ALA A 312 -19.38 -24.91 -5.48
C ALA A 312 -20.31 -23.81 -4.92
N PHE A 313 -21.62 -23.88 -5.18
CA PHE A 313 -22.59 -22.89 -4.68
C PHE A 313 -22.78 -22.94 -3.15
N THR A 314 -22.62 -24.09 -2.51
CA THR A 314 -22.70 -24.22 -1.04
C THR A 314 -21.43 -23.73 -0.34
N VAL A 315 -20.26 -23.94 -0.96
CA VAL A 315 -18.97 -23.40 -0.51
C VAL A 315 -18.95 -21.87 -0.63
N PHE A 316 -19.46 -21.32 -1.73
CA PHE A 316 -19.58 -19.86 -1.87
C PHE A 316 -20.61 -19.28 -0.89
N GLY A 317 -21.79 -19.88 -0.74
CA GLY A 317 -22.83 -19.36 0.16
C GLY A 317 -22.42 -19.31 1.63
N THR A 318 -21.63 -20.28 2.11
CA THR A 318 -21.15 -20.32 3.51
C THR A 318 -19.99 -19.34 3.76
N VAL A 319 -19.04 -19.24 2.83
CA VAL A 319 -17.93 -18.27 2.91
C VAL A 319 -18.43 -16.83 2.78
N PHE A 320 -19.40 -16.57 1.90
CA PHE A 320 -20.00 -15.23 1.74
C PHE A 320 -20.87 -14.80 2.93
N ARG A 321 -21.62 -15.73 3.57
CA ARG A 321 -22.37 -15.40 4.79
C ARG A 321 -21.44 -15.12 5.98
N GLN A 322 -20.30 -15.80 6.08
CA GLN A 322 -19.39 -15.66 7.23
C GLN A 322 -18.41 -14.49 7.11
N ALA A 323 -17.97 -14.11 5.91
CA ALA A 323 -16.98 -13.05 5.73
C ALA A 323 -17.52 -11.63 5.91
N LYS A 324 -18.83 -11.43 6.08
CA LYS A 324 -19.49 -10.13 5.86
C LYS A 324 -20.40 -9.57 6.95
N LEU A 325 -20.60 -10.23 8.10
CA LEU A 325 -21.74 -9.85 8.97
C LEU A 325 -21.42 -9.28 10.34
N GLU A 326 -20.17 -9.27 10.80
CA GLU A 326 -19.86 -8.61 12.07
C GLU A 326 -18.99 -7.38 11.83
N PRO A 327 -19.58 -6.17 11.95
CA PRO A 327 -18.81 -4.94 11.89
C PRO A 327 -17.82 -4.89 13.06
N ASP A 328 -16.65 -4.28 12.83
CA ASP A 328 -15.59 -4.16 13.85
C ASP A 328 -16.08 -3.35 15.06
N PHE A 329 -17.09 -2.49 14.87
CA PHE A 329 -17.77 -1.74 15.91
C PHE A 329 -19.29 -1.85 15.75
N VAL A 330 -19.99 -2.01 16.88
CA VAL A 330 -21.43 -1.80 16.99
C VAL A 330 -21.64 -0.93 18.23
N CYS A 331 -22.31 0.19 18.03
CA CYS A 331 -22.69 1.10 19.10
C CYS A 331 -23.71 0.42 20.02
N GLY A 332 -23.45 0.40 21.32
CA GLY A 332 -24.38 -0.20 22.29
C GLY A 332 -25.65 0.63 22.53
N ARG A 333 -25.75 1.84 21.99
CA ARG A 333 -26.89 2.76 22.19
C ARG A 333 -27.81 2.84 20.99
N CYS A 334 -27.26 3.04 19.79
CA CYS A 334 -28.04 3.24 18.55
C CYS A 334 -27.79 2.15 17.49
N GLU A 335 -27.01 1.12 17.81
CA GLU A 335 -26.68 0.01 16.89
C GLU A 335 -25.92 0.40 15.61
N SER A 336 -25.54 1.68 15.49
CA SER A 336 -24.69 2.16 14.39
C SER A 336 -23.37 1.42 14.34
N THR A 337 -22.91 1.16 13.11
CA THR A 337 -21.63 0.51 12.84
C THR A 337 -20.51 1.50 12.54
N ASP A 338 -20.85 2.79 12.47
CA ASP A 338 -19.92 3.86 12.13
C ASP A 338 -19.38 4.51 13.39
N ALA A 339 -18.06 4.63 13.45
CA ALA A 339 -17.37 5.24 14.56
C ALA A 339 -16.07 5.91 14.12
N ASP A 340 -15.76 7.01 14.80
CA ASP A 340 -14.44 7.62 14.77
C ASP A 340 -13.48 6.79 15.62
N GLU A 341 -12.54 6.15 14.95
CA GLU A 341 -11.52 5.31 15.58
C GLU A 341 -10.30 6.15 15.98
N GLN A 342 -9.90 6.07 17.25
CA GLN A 342 -8.74 6.77 17.77
C GLN A 342 -7.88 5.83 18.61
N PRO A 343 -6.57 5.72 18.37
CA PRO A 343 -5.69 4.97 19.24
C PRO A 343 -5.58 5.66 20.60
N VAL A 344 -5.80 4.90 21.67
CA VAL A 344 -5.63 5.35 23.06
C VAL A 344 -4.64 4.44 23.77
N THR A 345 -3.93 5.01 24.73
CA THR A 345 -2.98 4.28 25.57
C THR A 345 -3.46 4.30 27.01
N PHE A 346 -3.15 3.25 27.76
CA PHE A 346 -3.48 3.20 29.18
C PHE A 346 -2.22 3.44 30.00
N CYS A 347 -2.33 4.29 31.02
CA CYS A 347 -1.24 4.53 31.94
C CYS A 347 -0.90 3.22 32.68
N PRO A 348 0.36 2.74 32.64
CA PRO A 348 0.72 1.49 33.29
C PRO A 348 0.63 1.56 34.82
N LYS A 349 0.72 2.77 35.40
CA LYS A 349 0.68 2.98 36.85
C LYS A 349 -0.74 3.07 37.43
N CYS A 350 -1.66 3.77 36.74
CA CYS A 350 -2.99 4.06 37.29
C CYS A 350 -4.16 3.61 36.42
N GLY A 351 -3.91 3.03 35.25
CA GLY A 351 -4.95 2.59 34.31
C GLY A 351 -5.73 3.71 33.62
N GLU A 352 -5.33 4.97 33.79
CA GLU A 352 -6.00 6.10 33.16
C GLU A 352 -5.87 6.05 31.63
N MET A 353 -6.99 6.23 30.92
CA MET A 353 -7.02 6.26 29.46
C MET A 353 -6.46 7.59 28.95
N CYS A 354 -5.25 7.54 28.41
CA CYS A 354 -4.58 8.68 27.83
C CYS A 354 -4.94 8.78 26.36
N LYS A 355 -5.72 9.81 26.06
CA LYS A 355 -6.11 10.12 24.68
C LYS A 355 -4.99 10.83 23.94
N ASP A 356 -4.10 11.55 24.63
CA ASP A 356 -3.15 12.50 24.03
C ASP A 356 -2.36 11.95 22.83
N SER A 357 -2.18 12.81 21.82
CA SER A 357 -1.40 12.48 20.62
C SER A 357 0.09 12.28 20.94
N VAL A 358 0.57 13.01 21.95
CA VAL A 358 1.96 12.96 22.43
C VAL A 358 1.96 12.55 23.89
N LEU A 359 2.71 11.50 24.20
CA LEU A 359 2.79 10.92 25.53
C LEU A 359 4.05 11.46 26.22
N LEU A 360 3.85 12.40 27.14
CA LEU A 360 4.91 12.96 27.98
C LEU A 360 4.76 12.48 29.42
N THR A 361 3.68 12.89 30.09
CA THR A 361 3.37 12.48 31.46
C THR A 361 1.88 12.17 31.61
N CYS A 362 1.53 11.24 32.50
CA CYS A 362 0.13 10.97 32.81
C CYS A 362 -0.48 12.13 33.59
N ALA A 363 -1.59 12.69 33.11
CA ALA A 363 -2.27 13.81 33.76
C ALA A 363 -2.70 13.52 35.21
N LYS A 364 -3.07 12.26 35.51
CA LYS A 364 -3.58 11.84 36.82
C LYS A 364 -2.49 11.51 37.84
N CYS A 365 -1.54 10.64 37.47
CA CYS A 365 -0.55 10.11 38.41
C CYS A 365 0.89 10.57 38.16
N ARG A 366 1.09 11.46 37.17
CA ARG A 366 2.39 12.03 36.77
C ARG A 366 3.45 11.00 36.36
N TYR A 367 3.06 9.79 36.01
CA TYR A 367 3.95 8.79 35.42
C TYR A 367 4.61 9.36 34.14
N ASP A 368 5.94 9.31 34.05
CA ASP A 368 6.68 9.74 32.87
C ASP A 368 6.69 8.63 31.83
N TYR A 369 6.06 8.88 30.68
CA TYR A 369 5.98 7.90 29.61
C TYR A 369 7.31 7.66 28.91
N ARG A 370 8.30 8.53 29.12
CA ARG A 370 9.63 8.44 28.50
C ARG A 370 10.56 7.50 29.26
N ASP A 371 10.26 7.19 30.52
CA ASP A 371 11.10 6.33 31.36
C ASP A 371 11.43 4.98 30.71
N PRO A 372 10.47 4.25 30.10
CA PRO A 372 10.78 2.98 29.45
C PRO A 372 11.80 3.12 28.31
N VAL A 373 11.73 4.21 27.54
CA VAL A 373 12.57 4.40 26.34
C VAL A 373 13.85 5.18 26.61
N LYS A 374 14.10 5.58 27.87
CA LYS A 374 15.29 6.30 28.25
C LYS A 374 16.54 5.44 27.99
N GLY A 375 17.51 5.99 27.28
CA GLY A 375 18.77 5.31 26.97
C GLY A 375 18.72 4.36 25.77
N VAL A 376 17.60 4.27 25.04
CA VAL A 376 17.58 3.57 23.75
C VAL A 376 18.42 4.38 22.76
N ALA A 377 19.51 3.80 22.28
CA ALA A 377 20.31 4.40 21.21
C ALA A 377 19.46 4.45 19.93
N ILE A 378 19.28 5.66 19.39
CA ILE A 378 18.54 5.89 18.15
C ILE A 378 19.48 5.77 16.96
N TRP A 379 20.65 6.40 17.08
CA TRP A 379 21.67 6.44 16.05
C TRP A 379 22.72 5.37 16.34
N GLU A 380 22.85 4.43 15.43
CA GLU A 380 23.98 3.51 15.41
C GLU A 380 25.10 4.12 14.57
N ALA A 381 26.35 3.84 14.94
CA ALA A 381 27.49 4.22 14.10
C ALA A 381 27.24 3.66 12.70
N ALA A 382 27.29 4.52 11.67
CA ALA A 382 27.11 4.09 10.30
C ALA A 382 28.05 2.91 10.06
N PRO A 383 27.55 1.76 9.53
CA PRO A 383 28.41 0.61 9.31
C PRO A 383 29.59 1.09 8.48
N THR A 384 30.80 0.98 9.03
CA THR A 384 32.03 1.38 8.36
C THR A 384 32.01 0.69 7.02
N ALA A 385 31.83 1.45 5.94
CA ALA A 385 31.73 0.87 4.61
C ALA A 385 32.93 -0.08 4.45
N PRO A 386 32.72 -1.35 4.06
CA PRO A 386 33.84 -2.27 3.90
C PRO A 386 34.84 -1.58 2.97
N PRO A 387 36.15 -1.56 3.33
CA PRO A 387 37.15 -0.83 2.58
C PRO A 387 36.98 -1.21 1.11
N MET A 388 36.70 -0.22 0.26
CA MET A 388 36.56 -0.46 -1.17
C MET A 388 37.75 -1.32 -1.59
N PRO A 389 37.54 -2.48 -2.23
CA PRO A 389 38.66 -3.28 -2.69
C PRO A 389 39.51 -2.37 -3.56
N LEU A 390 40.76 -2.16 -3.13
CA LEU A 390 41.78 -1.41 -3.85
C LEU A 390 41.67 -1.81 -5.32
N SER A 391 41.23 -0.86 -6.16
CA SER A 391 41.16 -1.04 -7.59
C SER A 391 42.49 -1.62 -8.05
N LYS A 392 42.48 -2.86 -8.55
CA LYS A 392 43.69 -3.48 -9.11
C LYS A 392 44.28 -2.49 -10.13
N PRO A 393 45.60 -2.24 -10.11
CA PRO A 393 46.22 -1.35 -11.07
C PRO A 393 45.87 -1.81 -12.48
N THR A 394 45.34 -0.89 -13.28
CA THR A 394 44.96 -1.12 -14.67
C THR A 394 46.17 -1.68 -15.42
N PRO A 395 46.09 -2.86 -16.05
CA PRO A 395 47.19 -3.37 -16.83
C PRO A 395 47.47 -2.39 -17.98
N VAL A 396 48.73 -1.93 -18.07
CA VAL A 396 49.22 -1.10 -19.18
C VAL A 396 49.06 -1.90 -20.46
N VAL A 397 48.14 -1.46 -21.33
CA VAL A 397 47.96 -2.05 -22.66
C VAL A 397 49.16 -1.66 -23.53
N PRO A 398 49.91 -2.61 -24.11
CA PRO A 398 51.00 -2.31 -25.02
C PRO A 398 50.50 -1.67 -26.33
N PRO A 399 51.31 -0.82 -26.98
CA PRO A 399 50.90 -0.05 -28.16
C PRO A 399 50.59 -0.94 -29.37
N VAL A 400 49.50 -0.59 -30.06
CA VAL A 400 48.99 -1.27 -31.27
C VAL A 400 49.89 -0.97 -32.48
N PRO A 401 50.27 -1.98 -33.31
CA PRO A 401 51.03 -1.77 -34.53
C PRO A 401 50.19 -1.17 -35.69
N PRO A 402 50.81 -0.46 -36.64
CA PRO A 402 50.11 0.33 -37.65
C PRO A 402 49.38 -0.50 -38.72
N ALA A 403 48.27 0.07 -39.20
CA ALA A 403 47.34 -0.52 -40.17
C ALA A 403 47.94 -0.64 -41.58
N ARG A 404 47.52 -1.68 -42.33
CA ARG A 404 47.89 -1.93 -43.73
C ARG A 404 47.11 -1.03 -44.71
N PRO A 405 47.67 -0.73 -45.90
CA PRO A 405 47.05 0.15 -46.89
C PRO A 405 45.90 -0.52 -47.66
N ALA A 406 44.91 0.28 -48.04
CA ALA A 406 43.75 -0.11 -48.83
C ALA A 406 44.07 -0.26 -50.34
N LEU A 407 43.44 -1.24 -50.99
CA LEU A 407 43.46 -1.44 -52.44
C LEU A 407 42.33 -0.64 -53.14
N PRO A 408 42.54 -0.22 -54.41
CA PRO A 408 41.61 0.65 -55.15
C PRO A 408 40.45 -0.12 -55.83
N PRO A 409 39.39 0.59 -56.26
CA PRO A 409 38.17 -0.02 -56.78
C PRO A 409 38.25 -0.33 -58.28
N PRO A 410 37.57 -1.38 -58.78
CA PRO A 410 37.39 -1.60 -60.21
C PRO A 410 36.13 -0.89 -60.76
N MET A 411 36.26 -0.47 -62.01
CA MET A 411 35.30 0.24 -62.87
C MET A 411 34.21 -0.67 -63.49
N PRO A 412 33.16 -0.09 -64.14
CA PRO A 412 31.88 -0.74 -64.38
C PRO A 412 31.83 -1.50 -65.70
N ALA A 413 31.06 -2.60 -65.73
CA ALA A 413 30.69 -3.31 -66.95
C ALA A 413 29.16 -3.35 -67.10
N THR A 414 28.77 -3.02 -68.32
CA THR A 414 27.44 -2.85 -68.91
C THR A 414 26.62 -4.15 -68.96
N SER A 415 25.30 -3.99 -68.83
CA SER A 415 24.29 -5.04 -69.08
C SER A 415 24.25 -5.48 -70.55
N PRO A 416 23.77 -6.71 -70.80
CA PRO A 416 22.62 -6.80 -71.71
C PRO A 416 21.51 -7.73 -71.22
N ALA A 417 20.45 -7.73 -72.02
CA ALA A 417 19.07 -8.10 -71.76
C ALA A 417 18.78 -9.62 -71.85
N THR A 418 17.71 -10.01 -71.14
CA THR A 418 16.71 -11.06 -71.47
C THR A 418 17.16 -12.52 -71.61
N GLU A 419 16.69 -13.40 -70.71
CA GLU A 419 15.86 -14.56 -71.08
C GLU A 419 15.28 -15.32 -69.86
N ARG A 420 14.17 -16.02 -70.10
CA ARG A 420 13.30 -16.70 -69.14
C ARG A 420 13.92 -17.99 -68.56
N ALA A 421 13.41 -18.36 -67.37
CA ALA A 421 12.89 -19.69 -66.99
C ALA A 421 13.59 -20.41 -65.81
N VAL A 422 12.75 -20.69 -64.80
CA VAL A 422 12.68 -21.91 -63.97
C VAL A 422 13.74 -22.12 -62.87
N GLY A 423 13.22 -22.16 -61.62
CA GLY A 423 13.68 -23.08 -60.57
C GLY A 423 14.78 -22.59 -59.63
N GLN A 424 14.42 -21.94 -58.53
CA GLN A 424 15.30 -21.86 -57.35
C GLN A 424 14.60 -22.42 -56.11
N PHE A 425 15.19 -23.51 -55.63
CA PHE A 425 14.96 -24.15 -54.34
C PHE A 425 15.28 -23.18 -53.20
N GLY A 426 14.35 -23.07 -52.25
CA GLY A 426 14.54 -22.30 -51.02
C GLY A 426 15.55 -22.92 -50.05
N PRO A 427 16.05 -22.15 -49.08
CA PRO A 427 17.02 -22.60 -48.09
C PRO A 427 16.44 -23.66 -47.13
N PRO A 428 17.27 -24.54 -46.56
CA PRO A 428 16.82 -25.61 -45.67
C PRO A 428 16.22 -25.05 -44.36
N PRO A 429 15.22 -25.73 -43.77
CA PRO A 429 14.60 -25.29 -42.52
C PRO A 429 15.56 -25.43 -41.33
N PRO A 430 15.44 -24.55 -40.31
CA PRO A 430 16.25 -24.64 -39.10
C PRO A 430 15.94 -25.90 -38.30
N ALA A 431 17.01 -26.52 -37.79
CA ALA A 431 16.98 -27.70 -36.95
C ALA A 431 16.08 -27.51 -35.71
N TRP A 432 15.35 -28.57 -35.35
CA TRP A 432 14.50 -28.66 -34.18
C TRP A 432 15.19 -28.16 -32.90
N ALA A 433 14.63 -27.12 -32.29
CA ALA A 433 14.96 -26.74 -30.93
C ALA A 433 14.41 -27.80 -29.96
N PRO A 434 15.22 -28.30 -28.99
CA PRO A 434 14.74 -29.26 -28.01
C PRO A 434 13.64 -28.63 -27.13
N PRO A 435 12.67 -29.43 -26.65
CA PRO A 435 11.59 -28.94 -25.79
C PRO A 435 12.17 -28.34 -24.50
N ALA A 436 11.65 -27.17 -24.11
CA ALA A 436 12.07 -26.49 -22.89
C ALA A 436 11.81 -27.37 -21.67
N VAL A 437 12.88 -27.73 -20.94
CA VAL A 437 12.78 -28.45 -19.67
C VAL A 437 11.96 -27.59 -18.68
N PRO A 438 10.91 -28.14 -18.04
CA PRO A 438 10.09 -27.37 -17.11
C PRO A 438 10.95 -26.84 -15.96
N ARG A 439 11.09 -25.51 -15.89
CA ARG A 439 11.86 -24.84 -14.84
C ARG A 439 11.18 -25.04 -13.50
N ARG A 440 11.79 -25.86 -12.64
CA ARG A 440 11.32 -26.06 -11.26
C ARG A 440 11.45 -24.75 -10.46
N SER A 441 10.47 -24.48 -9.60
CA SER A 441 10.46 -23.31 -8.71
C SER A 441 10.52 -23.74 -7.24
N CYS A 442 10.98 -22.83 -6.38
CA CYS A 442 10.93 -23.00 -4.94
C CYS A 442 9.45 -22.98 -4.48
N GLY A 443 8.99 -24.02 -3.80
CA GLY A 443 7.63 -24.14 -3.27
C GLY A 443 7.30 -23.15 -2.14
N ILE A 444 8.27 -22.37 -1.66
CA ILE A 444 8.06 -21.33 -0.63
C ILE A 444 8.01 -19.93 -1.25
N CYS A 445 9.02 -19.54 -2.03
CA CYS A 445 9.10 -18.18 -2.58
C CYS A 445 8.63 -18.05 -4.03
N GLY A 446 8.35 -19.16 -4.72
CA GLY A 446 7.85 -19.20 -6.10
C GLY A 446 8.88 -18.87 -7.19
N ARG A 447 10.12 -18.50 -6.83
CA ARG A 447 11.18 -18.14 -7.80
C ARG A 447 11.90 -19.39 -8.33
N SER A 448 12.42 -19.31 -9.56
CA SER A 448 13.24 -20.37 -10.18
C SER A 448 14.70 -20.25 -9.74
N TYR A 449 15.32 -21.38 -9.41
CA TYR A 449 16.72 -21.44 -9.01
C TYR A 449 17.45 -22.56 -9.75
N PRO A 450 18.76 -22.42 -10.03
CA PRO A 450 19.56 -23.45 -10.68
C PRO A 450 19.83 -24.66 -9.76
N THR A 451 19.56 -24.53 -8.46
CA THR A 451 19.64 -25.62 -7.49
C THR A 451 18.48 -25.51 -6.54
N LEU A 452 17.75 -26.61 -6.38
CA LEU A 452 16.67 -26.75 -5.41
C LEU A 452 16.98 -27.95 -4.52
N TRP A 453 16.46 -27.91 -3.31
CA TRP A 453 16.58 -28.97 -2.31
C TRP A 453 15.21 -29.56 -2.05
N GLN A 454 15.12 -30.88 -2.01
CA GLN A 454 13.93 -31.58 -1.55
C GLN A 454 14.03 -31.77 -0.03
N VAL A 455 13.06 -31.24 0.70
CA VAL A 455 12.96 -31.35 2.15
C VAL A 455 11.62 -31.98 2.54
N GLN A 456 11.58 -32.73 3.63
CA GLN A 456 10.32 -33.19 4.23
C GLN A 456 10.03 -32.36 5.47
N VAL A 457 8.90 -31.67 5.49
CA VAL A 457 8.48 -30.86 6.65
C VAL A 457 7.26 -31.48 7.30
N ALA A 458 7.22 -31.43 8.63
CA ALA A 458 6.04 -31.84 9.39
C ALA A 458 4.89 -30.85 9.14
N GLU A 459 3.72 -31.36 8.76
CA GLU A 459 2.46 -30.63 8.68
C GLU A 459 1.41 -31.39 9.47
N GLY A 460 1.35 -31.11 10.77
CA GLY A 460 0.54 -31.88 11.72
C GLY A 460 1.08 -33.30 11.91
N ALA A 461 0.22 -34.30 11.73
CA ALA A 461 0.60 -35.72 11.81
C ALA A 461 1.19 -36.27 10.48
N ALA A 462 1.15 -35.49 9.39
CA ALA A 462 1.64 -35.91 8.08
C ALA A 462 2.98 -35.22 7.73
N ALA A 463 3.82 -35.92 6.97
CA ALA A 463 4.99 -35.32 6.34
C ALA A 463 4.64 -34.88 4.92
N ARG A 464 5.07 -33.68 4.52
CA ARG A 464 4.97 -33.21 3.13
C ARG A 464 6.35 -32.94 2.55
N THR A 465 6.49 -33.20 1.27
CA THR A 465 7.73 -32.93 0.54
C THR A 465 7.67 -31.57 -0.16
N LEU A 466 8.67 -30.73 0.06
CA LEU A 466 8.80 -29.41 -0.57
C LEU A 466 10.11 -29.29 -1.34
N THR A 467 10.08 -28.56 -2.45
CA THR A 467 11.29 -28.07 -3.13
C THR A 467 11.63 -26.67 -2.62
N VAL A 468 12.82 -26.45 -2.08
CA VAL A 468 13.23 -25.18 -1.46
C VAL A 468 14.56 -24.70 -2.00
N CYS A 469 14.78 -23.39 -2.06
CA CYS A 469 16.02 -22.81 -2.60
C CYS A 469 17.14 -22.63 -1.57
N ALA A 470 16.82 -22.69 -0.26
CA ALA A 470 17.76 -22.47 0.84
C ALA A 470 18.53 -21.13 0.80
N THR A 471 18.06 -20.13 0.04
CA THR A 471 18.71 -18.81 -0.06
C THR A 471 18.38 -17.87 1.10
N SER A 472 17.46 -18.25 1.98
CA SER A 472 17.11 -17.50 3.18
C SER A 472 16.59 -18.45 4.27
N PRO A 473 16.62 -18.06 5.56
CA PRO A 473 16.08 -18.87 6.65
C PRO A 473 14.62 -19.27 6.42
N ARG A 474 13.82 -18.39 5.82
CA ARG A 474 12.42 -18.67 5.47
C ARG A 474 12.27 -19.74 4.38
N CYS A 475 13.25 -19.86 3.48
CA CYS A 475 13.30 -20.88 2.43
C CYS A 475 14.18 -22.09 2.80
N SER A 476 14.48 -22.27 4.09
CA SER A 476 15.22 -23.41 4.63
C SER A 476 14.52 -23.95 5.88
N PRO A 477 13.26 -24.42 5.77
CA PRO A 477 12.57 -24.99 6.91
C PRO A 477 13.33 -26.23 7.43
N PRO A 478 13.27 -26.52 8.73
CA PRO A 478 13.85 -27.73 9.29
C PRO A 478 13.23 -28.95 8.62
N SER A 479 14.09 -29.83 8.11
CA SER A 479 13.68 -31.05 7.41
C SER A 479 13.72 -32.24 8.37
N LEU A 480 12.69 -33.09 8.32
CA LEU A 480 12.62 -34.34 9.08
C LEU A 480 13.66 -35.37 8.61
N VAL A 481 14.11 -35.24 7.36
CA VAL A 481 15.16 -36.07 6.75
C VAL A 481 16.25 -35.19 6.15
N ALA A 482 17.44 -35.77 5.90
CA ALA A 482 18.51 -35.04 5.23
C ALA A 482 18.03 -34.45 3.88
N PRO A 483 18.16 -33.14 3.65
CA PRO A 483 17.75 -32.51 2.39
C PRO A 483 18.47 -33.12 1.19
N VAL A 484 17.74 -33.48 0.14
CA VAL A 484 18.31 -34.04 -1.10
C VAL A 484 18.43 -32.95 -2.14
N ARG A 485 19.63 -32.73 -2.69
CA ARG A 485 19.84 -31.77 -3.78
C ARG A 485 19.20 -32.32 -5.06
N ILE A 486 18.29 -31.55 -5.64
CA ILE A 486 17.71 -31.84 -6.96
C ILE A 486 18.60 -31.15 -8.00
N ALA A 487 19.27 -31.93 -8.84
CA ALA A 487 20.00 -31.41 -10.00
C ALA A 487 19.00 -30.81 -11.02
N PRO A 488 19.39 -29.74 -11.75
CA PRO A 488 18.51 -29.06 -12.70
C PRO A 488 17.97 -29.97 -13.79
#